data_AF-A0A937XIV8-F1
#
_entry.id   AF-A0A937XIV8-F1
#
_cell.length_a   1.000
_cell.length_b   1.000
_cell.length_c   1.000
_cell.angle_alpha   90.00
_cell.angle_beta   90.00
_cell.angle_gamma   90.00
#
_symmetry.space_group_name_H-M   'P 1'
#
loop_
_entity.id
_entity.type
_entity.pdbx_description
1 polymer ?
#
loop_
_entity_poly.entity_id
_entity_poly.type
_entity_poly.pdbx_seq_one_letter_code
_entity_poly.pdbx_strand_id
1 'polypeptide(L)'
;TGMRLSELLNLNWRHINLTAQTAYLPDSKNSHARTVPLSSRAVEILTTLRREGVQRFDGRVFDLTPHAATVAFARSCRRLSKATAGGLGSDLRFHDLRHEAISRIFEQGLNPIEVASISGHRSMQMLARYAHLSAARLVSKLG
;
A
#
# COMPACT_ATOMS: atom_id res chain seq x y z
N THR A 1 2.61 1.45 -2.26
CA THR A 1 1.27 1.89 -2.72
C THR A 1 0.42 2.42 -1.58
N GLY A 2 0.41 1.78 -0.39
CA GLY A 2 -0.34 2.27 0.77
C GLY A 2 -1.86 2.05 0.67
N MET A 3 -2.33 1.20 -0.24
CA MET A 3 -3.75 0.88 -0.43
C MET A 3 -4.36 0.22 0.83
N ARG A 4 -5.67 0.40 1.03
CA ARG A 4 -6.44 -0.36 2.02
C ARG A 4 -6.49 -1.84 1.59
N LEU A 5 -6.65 -2.77 2.53
CA LEU A 5 -6.77 -4.20 2.22
C LEU A 5 -7.90 -4.48 1.21
N SER A 6 -9.06 -3.86 1.39
CA SER A 6 -10.18 -4.00 0.47
C SER A 6 -9.89 -3.45 -0.93
N GLU A 7 -9.13 -2.36 -1.05
CA GLU A 7 -8.72 -1.82 -2.34
C GLU A 7 -7.75 -2.77 -3.05
N LEU A 8 -6.79 -3.33 -2.30
CA LEU A 8 -5.83 -4.30 -2.83
C LEU A 8 -6.54 -5.57 -3.32
N LEU A 9 -7.45 -6.14 -2.54
CA LEU A 9 -8.16 -7.38 -2.90
C LEU A 9 -9.17 -7.20 -4.03
N ASN A 10 -9.71 -5.99 -4.22
CA ASN A 10 -10.61 -5.70 -5.34
C ASN A 10 -9.88 -5.18 -6.58
N LEU A 11 -8.54 -5.14 -6.56
CA LEU A 11 -7.76 -4.72 -7.71
C LEU A 11 -7.96 -5.72 -8.86
N ASN A 12 -8.27 -5.20 -10.05
CA ASN A 12 -8.51 -5.99 -11.25
C ASN A 12 -7.41 -5.69 -12.28
N TRP A 13 -6.99 -6.71 -13.03
CA TRP A 13 -5.96 -6.58 -14.06
C TRP A 13 -6.26 -5.48 -15.08
N ARG A 14 -7.54 -5.26 -15.42
CA ARG A 14 -7.96 -4.21 -16.36
C ARG A 14 -7.68 -2.79 -15.88
N HIS A 15 -7.48 -2.60 -14.58
CA HIS A 15 -7.17 -1.29 -14.00
C HIS A 15 -5.67 -1.10 -13.73
N ILE A 16 -4.81 -2.06 -14.11
CA ILE A 16 -3.37 -1.96 -13.93
C ILE A 16 -2.71 -1.63 -15.26
N ASN A 17 -1.95 -0.54 -15.26
CA ASN A 17 -1.05 -0.19 -16.35
C ASN A 17 0.39 -0.39 -15.87
N LEU A 18 1.00 -1.53 -16.24
CA LEU A 18 2.38 -1.86 -15.85
C LEU A 18 3.42 -0.95 -16.53
N THR A 19 3.15 -0.50 -17.76
CA THR A 19 4.04 0.43 -18.49
C THR A 19 4.08 1.80 -17.82
N ALA A 20 2.91 2.35 -17.49
CA ALA A 20 2.79 3.62 -16.78
C ALA A 20 2.97 3.48 -15.26
N GLN A 21 3.26 2.27 -14.75
CA GLN A 21 3.42 1.95 -13.33
C GLN A 21 2.28 2.49 -12.44
N THR A 22 1.05 2.33 -12.88
CA THR A 22 -0.14 2.86 -12.19
C THR A 22 -1.24 1.84 -12.04
N ALA A 23 -2.04 1.99 -11.00
CA ALA A 23 -3.25 1.22 -10.76
C ALA A 23 -4.42 2.16 -10.50
N TYR A 24 -5.48 2.02 -11.30
CA TYR A 24 -6.73 2.75 -11.11
C TYR A 24 -7.62 2.05 -10.07
N LEU A 25 -8.04 2.80 -9.07
CA LEU A 25 -9.01 2.35 -8.08
C LEU A 25 -10.34 3.05 -8.41
N PRO A 26 -11.36 2.32 -8.89
CA PRO A 26 -12.67 2.90 -9.17
C PRO A 26 -13.37 3.35 -7.88
N ASP A 27 -14.37 4.21 -8.04
CA ASP A 27 -15.16 4.72 -6.93
C ASP A 27 -15.83 3.55 -6.19
N SER A 28 -15.75 3.57 -4.87
CA SER A 28 -16.38 2.57 -4.01
C SER A 28 -17.17 3.27 -2.92
N LYS A 29 -18.07 2.52 -2.28
CA LYS A 29 -19.01 3.01 -1.26
C LYS A 29 -18.37 3.91 -0.18
N ASN A 30 -17.05 3.78 0.07
CA ASN A 30 -16.29 4.56 1.06
C ASN A 30 -14.95 5.14 0.55
N SER A 31 -14.70 5.18 -0.76
CA SER A 31 -13.44 5.69 -1.31
C SER A 31 -13.65 6.33 -2.68
N HIS A 32 -13.11 7.52 -2.90
CA HIS A 32 -13.15 8.15 -4.22
C HIS A 32 -12.24 7.43 -5.21
N ALA A 33 -12.64 7.50 -6.48
CA ALA A 33 -11.82 7.05 -7.58
C ALA A 33 -10.46 7.77 -7.59
N ARG A 34 -9.38 7.01 -7.77
CA ARG A 34 -8.03 7.58 -7.87
C ARG A 34 -7.07 6.64 -8.58
N THR A 35 -6.01 7.21 -9.12
CA THR A 35 -4.88 6.45 -9.66
C THR A 35 -3.74 6.43 -8.65
N VAL A 36 -3.26 5.24 -8.31
CA VAL A 36 -2.19 5.03 -7.34
C VAL A 36 -0.91 4.61 -8.07
N PRO A 37 0.24 5.26 -7.81
CA PRO A 37 1.52 4.83 -8.36
C PRO A 37 1.96 3.50 -7.76
N LEU A 38 2.53 2.65 -8.60
CA LEU A 38 3.13 1.38 -8.24
C LEU A 38 4.65 1.56 -8.17
N SER A 39 5.28 1.05 -7.11
CA SER A 39 6.75 1.02 -7.07
C SER A 39 7.27 -0.02 -8.07
N SER A 40 8.53 0.12 -8.48
CA SER A 40 9.20 -0.87 -9.35
C SER A 40 9.06 -2.30 -8.79
N ARG A 41 9.19 -2.46 -7.47
CA ARG A 41 8.99 -3.75 -6.81
C ARG A 41 7.56 -4.28 -6.93
N ALA A 42 6.56 -3.42 -6.86
CA ALA A 42 5.17 -3.84 -7.07
C ALA A 42 4.93 -4.26 -8.52
N VAL A 43 5.51 -3.54 -9.49
CA VAL A 43 5.44 -3.88 -10.93
C VAL A 43 6.08 -5.23 -11.19
N GLU A 44 7.24 -5.52 -10.60
CA GLU A 44 7.90 -6.84 -10.70
C GLU A 44 6.98 -7.95 -10.19
N ILE A 45 6.43 -7.81 -8.98
CA ILE A 45 5.53 -8.81 -8.38
C ILE A 45 4.30 -9.03 -9.27
N LEU A 46 3.67 -7.97 -9.74
CA LEU A 46 2.50 -8.05 -10.62
C LEU A 46 2.84 -8.69 -11.97
N THR A 47 4.02 -8.41 -12.51
CA THR A 47 4.49 -9.01 -13.77
C THR A 47 4.71 -10.52 -13.61
N THR A 48 5.32 -10.95 -12.51
CA THR A 48 5.50 -12.37 -12.19
C THR A 48 4.16 -13.07 -12.03
N LEU A 49 3.24 -12.52 -11.23
CA LEU A 49 1.90 -13.07 -11.04
C LEU A 49 1.13 -13.21 -12.35
N ARG A 50 1.27 -12.23 -13.26
CA ARG A 50 0.63 -12.26 -14.58
C ARG A 50 1.25 -13.32 -15.49
N ARG A 51 2.56 -13.52 -15.43
CA ARG A 51 3.29 -14.53 -16.22
C ARG A 51 2.97 -15.97 -15.79
N GLU A 52 2.88 -16.20 -14.49
CA GLU A 52 2.66 -17.54 -13.92
C GLU A 52 1.22 -18.05 -14.12
N GLY A 53 0.36 -17.27 -14.77
CA GLY A 53 -1.00 -17.69 -15.14
C GLY A 53 -1.91 -17.95 -13.93
N VAL A 54 -1.55 -17.42 -12.76
CA VAL A 54 -2.21 -17.73 -11.49
C VAL A 54 -3.70 -17.32 -11.52
N GLN A 55 -4.11 -16.37 -12.38
CA GLN A 55 -5.52 -15.96 -12.54
C GLN A 55 -5.84 -15.51 -13.98
N ARG A 56 -7.14 -15.61 -14.35
CA ARG A 56 -7.66 -15.15 -15.65
C ARG A 56 -7.41 -13.65 -15.85
N PHE A 57 -7.06 -13.25 -17.07
CA PHE A 57 -6.66 -11.88 -17.43
C PHE A 57 -7.75 -10.80 -17.21
N ASP A 58 -9.01 -11.20 -17.03
CA ASP A 58 -10.18 -10.35 -16.79
C ASP A 58 -10.61 -10.28 -15.31
N GLY A 59 -9.92 -11.04 -14.44
CA GLY A 59 -10.27 -11.22 -13.04
C GLY A 59 -9.63 -10.23 -12.07
N ARG A 60 -9.88 -10.48 -10.78
CA ARG A 60 -9.12 -9.84 -9.69
C ARG A 60 -7.64 -10.25 -9.80
N VAL A 61 -6.77 -9.43 -9.23
CA VAL A 61 -5.33 -9.74 -9.13
C VAL A 61 -5.10 -10.77 -8.03
N PHE A 62 -5.84 -10.64 -6.93
CA PHE A 62 -5.77 -11.50 -5.77
C PHE A 62 -7.13 -12.16 -5.55
N ASP A 63 -7.23 -13.46 -5.76
CA ASP A 63 -8.44 -14.22 -5.45
C ASP A 63 -8.42 -14.69 -3.99
N LEU A 64 -8.53 -13.72 -3.09
CA LEU A 64 -8.54 -13.95 -1.65
C LEU A 64 -9.69 -13.19 -1.00
N THR A 65 -10.33 -13.81 -0.02
CA THR A 65 -11.25 -13.11 0.86
C THR A 65 -10.47 -12.24 1.86
N PRO A 66 -11.06 -11.13 2.37
CA PRO A 66 -10.42 -10.31 3.41
C PRO A 66 -9.99 -11.10 4.64
N HIS A 67 -10.80 -12.09 5.05
CA HIS A 67 -10.48 -12.96 6.17
C HIS A 67 -9.26 -13.84 5.87
N ALA A 68 -9.23 -14.50 4.70
CA ALA A 68 -8.10 -15.33 4.29
C ALA A 68 -6.79 -14.54 4.22
N ALA A 69 -6.82 -13.32 3.65
CA ALA A 69 -5.67 -12.44 3.58
C ALA A 69 -5.15 -12.05 4.98
N THR A 70 -6.05 -11.71 5.90
CA THR A 70 -5.68 -11.33 7.28
C THR A 70 -5.09 -12.51 8.05
N VAL A 71 -5.69 -13.70 7.95
CA VAL A 71 -5.19 -14.92 8.59
C VAL A 71 -3.83 -15.34 8.02
N ALA A 72 -3.68 -15.29 6.69
CA ALA A 72 -2.42 -15.58 6.02
C ALA A 72 -1.31 -14.62 6.48
N PHE A 73 -1.61 -13.32 6.55
CA PHE A 73 -0.68 -12.31 7.06
C PHE A 73 -0.25 -12.58 8.51
N ALA A 74 -1.20 -12.83 9.42
CA ALA A 74 -0.88 -13.15 10.82
C ALA A 74 -0.04 -14.42 10.96
N ARG A 75 -0.31 -15.45 10.13
CA ARG A 75 0.50 -16.68 10.09
C ARG A 75 1.91 -16.39 9.60
N SER A 76 2.07 -15.58 8.55
CA SER A 76 3.39 -15.17 8.04
C SER A 76 4.18 -14.38 9.08
N CYS A 77 3.54 -13.45 9.79
CA CYS A 77 4.18 -12.69 10.88
C CYS A 77 4.68 -13.63 11.97
N ARG A 78 3.85 -14.56 12.48
CA ARG A 78 4.28 -15.55 13.48
C ARG A 78 5.44 -16.42 13.02
N ARG A 79 5.47 -16.83 11.75
CA ARG A 79 6.59 -17.60 11.18
C ARG A 79 7.87 -16.78 11.17
N LEU A 80 7.78 -15.50 10.77
CA LEU A 80 8.94 -14.61 10.72
C LEU A 80 9.45 -14.26 12.12
N SER A 81 8.56 -14.03 13.10
CA SER A 81 8.95 -13.79 14.50
C SER A 81 9.75 -14.96 15.08
N LYS A 82 9.42 -16.20 14.70
CA LYS A 82 10.19 -17.38 15.13
C LYS A 82 11.55 -17.50 14.44
N ALA A 83 11.70 -16.92 13.25
CA ALA A 83 12.92 -17.03 12.44
C ALA A 83 13.91 -15.87 12.65
N THR A 84 13.50 -14.78 13.33
CA THR A 84 14.33 -13.59 13.57
C THR A 84 14.62 -13.42 15.05
N ALA A 85 15.90 -13.23 15.41
CA ALA A 85 16.35 -13.15 16.80
C ALA A 85 15.73 -11.99 17.62
N GLY A 86 15.15 -10.99 16.95
CA GLY A 86 14.42 -9.88 17.58
C GLY A 86 12.89 -9.98 17.51
N GLY A 87 12.35 -10.98 16.81
CA GLY A 87 10.92 -11.17 16.55
C GLY A 87 10.26 -10.04 15.73
N LEU A 88 9.11 -10.33 15.11
CA LEU A 88 8.13 -9.29 14.79
C LEU A 88 7.19 -9.17 15.99
N GLY A 89 6.82 -7.94 16.36
CA GLY A 89 5.87 -7.67 17.44
C GLY A 89 4.61 -8.52 17.31
N SER A 90 4.12 -9.05 18.43
CA SER A 90 2.97 -9.96 18.51
C SER A 90 1.67 -9.37 17.91
N ASP A 91 1.62 -8.05 17.79
CA ASP A 91 0.41 -7.30 17.47
C ASP A 91 0.43 -6.66 16.07
N LEU A 92 1.38 -7.03 15.22
CA LEU A 92 1.41 -6.53 13.84
C LEU A 92 0.18 -7.03 13.06
N ARG A 93 -0.64 -6.09 12.60
CA ARG A 93 -1.84 -6.31 11.80
C ARG A 93 -1.62 -5.78 10.39
N PHE A 94 -2.41 -6.27 9.44
CA PHE A 94 -2.27 -5.85 8.03
C PHE A 94 -2.42 -4.33 7.85
N HIS A 95 -3.26 -3.69 8.67
CA HIS A 95 -3.47 -2.23 8.59
C HIS A 95 -2.21 -1.42 8.93
N ASP A 96 -1.25 -1.99 9.67
CA ASP A 96 -0.02 -1.31 10.04
C ASP A 96 0.90 -1.14 8.83
N LEU A 97 0.79 -2.03 7.83
CA LEU A 97 1.50 -1.88 6.56
C LEU A 97 1.09 -0.60 5.81
N ARG A 98 -0.18 -0.21 5.93
CA ARG A 98 -0.66 1.05 5.35
C ARG A 98 -0.09 2.23 6.12
N HIS A 99 -0.04 2.16 7.45
CA HIS A 99 0.58 3.20 8.25
C HIS A 99 2.05 3.39 7.87
N GLU A 100 2.81 2.31 7.88
CA GLU A 100 4.22 2.28 7.52
C GLU A 100 4.47 2.79 6.09
N ALA A 101 3.66 2.36 5.12
CA ALA A 101 3.79 2.82 3.74
C ALA A 101 3.59 4.35 3.62
N ILE A 102 2.65 4.93 4.37
CA ILE A 102 2.39 6.37 4.34
C ILE A 102 3.54 7.12 5.03
N SER A 103 4.02 6.65 6.18
CA SER A 103 5.18 7.23 6.86
C SER A 103 6.41 7.26 5.94
N ARG A 104 6.72 6.16 5.25
CA ARG A 104 7.84 6.12 4.28
C ARG A 104 7.67 7.09 3.12
N ILE A 105 6.44 7.27 2.64
CA ILE A 105 6.16 8.24 1.56
C ILE A 105 6.42 9.67 2.06
N PHE A 106 6.03 10.00 3.30
CA PHE A 106 6.39 11.29 3.90
C PHE A 106 7.91 11.45 4.07
N GLU A 107 8.61 10.38 4.45
CA GLU A 107 10.06 10.39 4.61
C GLU A 107 10.81 10.60 3.29
N GLN A 108 10.21 10.19 2.17
CA GLN A 108 10.71 10.48 0.81
C GLN A 108 10.53 11.96 0.41
N GLY A 109 9.91 12.77 1.26
CA GLY A 109 9.82 14.23 1.09
C GLY A 109 8.60 14.72 0.32
N LEU A 110 7.68 13.82 -0.04
CA LEU A 110 6.41 14.16 -0.69
C LEU A 110 5.59 15.08 0.21
N ASN A 111 4.92 16.04 -0.41
CA ASN A 111 4.07 16.97 0.30
C ASN A 111 2.74 16.29 0.71
N PRO A 112 2.06 16.79 1.74
CA PRO A 112 0.81 16.19 2.22
C PRO A 112 -0.28 15.98 1.17
N ILE A 113 -0.35 16.83 0.13
CA ILE A 113 -1.35 16.71 -0.96
C ILE A 113 -1.02 15.52 -1.86
N GLU A 114 0.25 15.34 -2.21
CA GLU A 114 0.73 14.16 -2.96
C GLU A 114 0.49 12.88 -2.16
N VAL A 115 0.75 12.90 -0.85
CA VAL A 115 0.47 11.73 0.00
C VAL A 115 -1.04 11.47 0.09
N ALA A 116 -1.87 12.51 0.14
CA ALA A 116 -3.33 12.37 0.12
C ALA A 116 -3.84 11.73 -1.17
N SER A 117 -3.32 12.16 -2.32
CA SER A 117 -3.72 11.63 -3.63
C SER A 117 -3.36 10.16 -3.81
N ILE A 118 -2.23 9.72 -3.25
CA ILE A 118 -1.81 8.31 -3.26
C ILE A 118 -2.64 7.50 -2.26
N SER A 119 -2.68 7.95 -1.00
CA SER A 119 -3.26 7.18 0.11
C SER A 119 -4.79 7.19 0.10
N GLY A 120 -5.45 8.18 -0.48
CA GLY A 120 -6.91 8.33 -0.49
C GLY A 120 -7.48 8.88 0.84
N HIS A 121 -6.69 9.66 1.58
CA HIS A 121 -7.20 10.39 2.75
C HIS A 121 -7.99 11.63 2.33
N ARG A 122 -9.20 11.79 2.90
CA ARG A 122 -10.09 12.92 2.60
C ARG A 122 -9.76 14.20 3.35
N SER A 123 -9.17 14.09 4.53
CA SER A 123 -8.81 15.25 5.35
C SER A 123 -7.33 15.24 5.70
N MET A 124 -6.74 16.43 5.69
CA MET A 124 -5.34 16.63 6.08
C MET A 124 -5.11 16.32 7.55
N GLN A 125 -6.14 16.47 8.39
CA GLN A 125 -6.11 16.06 9.81
C GLN A 125 -5.81 14.57 9.96
N MET A 126 -6.37 13.71 9.09
CA MET A 126 -6.04 12.28 9.13
C MET A 126 -4.58 12.00 8.76
N LEU A 127 -4.01 12.83 7.86
CA LEU A 127 -2.62 12.72 7.40
C LEU A 127 -1.62 13.34 8.38
N ALA A 128 -2.02 14.31 9.19
CA ALA A 128 -1.15 14.97 10.16
C ALA A 128 -0.47 13.97 11.13
N ARG A 129 -1.12 12.82 11.39
CA ARG A 129 -0.57 11.72 12.20
C ARG A 129 0.72 11.10 11.64
N TYR A 130 0.99 11.29 10.35
CA TYR A 130 2.20 10.76 9.68
C TYR A 130 3.24 11.85 9.41
N ALA A 131 2.83 13.12 9.49
CA ALA A 131 3.67 14.26 9.22
C ALA A 131 4.50 14.59 10.47
N HIS A 132 5.52 13.77 10.74
CA HIS A 132 6.55 14.12 11.71
C HIS A 132 7.54 15.09 11.04
N LEU A 133 7.14 16.36 10.97
CA LEU A 133 8.00 17.44 10.49
C LEU A 133 9.15 17.64 11.49
N SER A 134 10.36 17.21 11.14
CA SER A 134 11.55 17.58 11.91
C SER A 134 12.07 18.93 11.41
N ALA A 135 12.44 19.81 12.34
CA ALA A 135 13.04 21.10 11.99
C ALA A 135 14.27 20.93 11.07
N ALA A 136 15.07 19.89 11.31
CA ALA A 136 16.20 19.52 10.44
C ALA A 136 15.80 19.28 8.97
N ARG A 137 14.64 18.67 8.71
CA ARG A 137 14.12 18.47 7.34
C ARG A 137 13.55 19.74 6.72
N LEU A 138 13.12 20.69 7.53
CA LEU A 138 12.64 21.98 7.04
C LEU A 138 13.81 22.89 6.65
N VAL A 139 14.93 22.84 7.40
CA VAL A 139 16.15 23.59 7.06
C VAL A 139 16.64 23.23 5.66
N SER A 140 16.72 21.95 5.30
CA SER A 140 17.17 21.54 3.96
C SER A 140 16.23 21.97 2.82
N LYS A 141 15.02 22.47 3.14
CA LYS A 141 14.07 23.02 2.17
C LYS A 141 14.05 24.55 2.12
N LEU A 142 14.70 25.23 3.07
CA LEU A 142 14.71 26.70 3.18
C LEU A 142 15.96 27.35 2.58
N GLY A 143 17.01 26.56 2.30
CA GLY A 143 18.30 27.05 1.80
C GLY A 143 19.43 26.67 2.73
#